data_AF-A0A349DAQ1-F1
#
_entry.id   AF-A0A349DAQ1-F1
#
_cell.length_a   1.000
_cell.length_b   1.000
_cell.length_c   1.000
_cell.angle_alpha   90.00
_cell.angle_beta   90.00
_cell.angle_gamma   90.00
#
_symmetry.space_group_name_H-M   'P 1'
#
loop_
_entity.id
_entity.type
_entity.pdbx_description
1 polymer ?
#
loop_
_entity_poly.entity_id
_entity_poly.type
_entity_poly.pdbx_seq_one_letter_code
_entity_poly.pdbx_strand_id
1 'polypeptide(L)'
;MKTKSPEREKARKLYLKSDKTAKNKEIAEKLGVSASLVAKWKSQDKWDSEDLPKEKVKSKGKNKPKGKPGAPFGNHNAFANRGGPPLGSANALKHGGYSQVYWDTIDEAEWAMIQDMPEDEETMLLDQIKLFSVRERRIMQAIEKVKGKDEQLTNTTVKTEVRIDNDSNEA
;
A
#
# COMPACT_ATOMS: atom_id res chain seq x y z
N MET A 1 -32.58 -13.73 -8.27
CA MET A 1 -32.52 -12.56 -9.19
C MET A 1 -32.49 -11.30 -8.35
N LYS A 2 -31.57 -10.35 -8.59
CA LYS A 2 -31.55 -9.08 -7.84
C LYS A 2 -32.77 -8.25 -8.27
N THR A 3 -33.70 -8.02 -7.35
CA THR A 3 -34.86 -7.15 -7.55
C THR A 3 -34.38 -5.71 -7.72
N LYS A 4 -34.88 -5.00 -8.74
CA LYS A 4 -34.57 -3.58 -8.95
C LYS A 4 -35.33 -2.78 -7.89
N SER A 5 -34.67 -1.80 -7.24
CA SER A 5 -35.37 -0.96 -6.27
C SER A 5 -36.43 -0.11 -6.98
N PRO A 6 -37.60 0.11 -6.36
CA PRO A 6 -38.72 0.81 -7.00
C PRO A 6 -38.37 2.27 -7.36
N GLU A 7 -37.44 2.91 -6.64
CA GLU A 7 -36.96 4.26 -6.89
C GLU A 7 -36.16 4.36 -8.20
N ARG A 8 -35.38 3.33 -8.52
CA ARG A 8 -34.57 3.25 -9.76
C ARG A 8 -35.46 3.23 -11.00
N GLU A 9 -36.58 2.52 -10.95
CA GLU A 9 -37.53 2.47 -12.06
C GLU A 9 -38.30 3.78 -12.23
N LYS A 10 -38.70 4.41 -11.13
CA LYS A 10 -39.32 5.75 -11.13
C LYS A 10 -38.37 6.79 -11.74
N ALA A 11 -37.09 6.76 -11.35
CA ALA A 11 -36.06 7.63 -11.91
C ALA A 11 -35.89 7.44 -13.42
N ARG A 12 -35.89 6.18 -13.89
CA ARG A 12 -35.80 5.86 -15.33
C ARG A 12 -37.01 6.40 -16.10
N LYS A 13 -38.22 6.26 -15.55
CA LYS A 13 -39.45 6.77 -16.17
C LYS A 13 -39.44 8.30 -16.28
N LEU A 14 -38.98 9.01 -15.25
CA LEU A 14 -38.84 10.47 -15.28
C LEU A 14 -37.82 10.93 -16.32
N TYR A 15 -36.71 10.23 -16.46
CA TYR A 15 -35.70 10.51 -17.47
C TYR A 15 -36.21 10.27 -18.91
N LEU A 16 -37.00 9.21 -19.12
CA LEU A 16 -37.59 8.93 -20.44
C LEU A 16 -38.72 9.90 -20.81
N LYS A 17 -39.55 10.31 -19.83
CA LYS A 17 -40.62 11.30 -20.02
C LYS A 17 -40.14 12.72 -20.33
N SER A 18 -38.86 12.99 -20.10
CA SER A 18 -38.22 14.29 -20.37
C SER A 18 -37.34 14.24 -21.62
N ASP A 19 -37.59 13.28 -22.52
CA ASP A 19 -36.82 13.07 -23.75
C ASP A 19 -35.30 12.99 -23.52
N LYS A 20 -34.90 12.36 -22.40
CA LYS A 20 -33.49 12.22 -21.99
C LYS A 20 -32.77 13.56 -21.69
N THR A 21 -33.51 14.64 -21.44
CA THR A 21 -32.92 15.97 -21.14
C THR A 21 -32.94 16.33 -19.65
N ALA A 22 -33.69 15.60 -18.81
CA ALA A 22 -33.77 15.92 -17.38
C ALA A 22 -32.42 15.82 -16.68
N LYS A 23 -32.12 16.82 -15.86
CA LYS A 23 -30.91 16.85 -15.03
C LYS A 23 -31.05 15.86 -13.88
N ASN A 24 -29.95 15.16 -13.56
CA ASN A 24 -29.91 14.21 -12.46
C ASN A 24 -30.29 14.83 -11.10
N LYS A 25 -30.04 16.14 -10.92
CA LYS A 25 -30.43 16.90 -9.71
C LYS A 25 -31.95 17.00 -9.55
N GLU A 26 -32.66 17.30 -10.64
CA GLU A 26 -34.13 17.47 -10.64
C GLU A 26 -34.85 16.13 -10.42
N ILE A 27 -34.31 15.04 -10.97
CA ILE A 27 -34.82 13.67 -10.74
C ILE A 27 -34.57 13.24 -9.29
N ALA A 28 -33.41 13.62 -8.74
CA ALA A 28 -33.03 13.35 -7.36
C ALA A 28 -33.94 14.05 -6.35
N GLU A 29 -34.20 15.35 -6.55
CA GLU A 29 -35.11 16.14 -5.71
C GLU A 29 -36.54 15.58 -5.73
N LYS A 30 -37.06 15.19 -6.91
CA LYS A 30 -38.39 14.61 -7.05
C LYS A 30 -38.55 13.24 -6.37
N LEU A 31 -37.45 12.51 -6.16
CA LEU A 31 -37.46 11.16 -5.59
C LEU A 31 -36.87 11.09 -4.18
N GLY A 32 -36.39 12.21 -3.62
CA GLY A 32 -35.74 12.26 -2.31
C GLY A 32 -34.42 11.47 -2.24
N VAL A 33 -33.75 11.26 -3.37
CA VAL A 33 -32.49 10.51 -3.45
C VAL A 33 -31.33 11.43 -3.82
N SER A 34 -30.09 11.01 -3.59
CA SER A 34 -28.93 11.84 -3.98
C SER A 34 -28.72 11.85 -5.51
N ALA A 35 -28.29 12.98 -6.06
CA ALA A 35 -27.97 13.12 -7.49
C ALA A 35 -26.89 12.12 -7.94
N SER A 36 -25.94 11.78 -7.06
CA SER A 36 -24.92 10.76 -7.29
C SER A 36 -25.51 9.36 -7.46
N LEU A 37 -26.59 9.04 -6.75
CA LEU A 37 -27.27 7.75 -6.86
C LEU A 37 -28.01 7.63 -8.21
N VAL A 38 -28.67 8.70 -8.65
CA VAL A 38 -29.30 8.78 -9.98
C VAL A 38 -28.25 8.64 -11.09
N ALA A 39 -27.11 9.32 -10.96
CA ALA A 39 -25.99 9.20 -11.92
C ALA A 39 -25.44 7.75 -11.99
N LYS A 40 -25.32 7.08 -10.84
CA LYS A 40 -24.91 5.68 -10.76
C LYS A 40 -25.91 4.75 -11.47
N TRP A 41 -27.21 4.92 -11.25
CA TRP A 41 -28.24 4.14 -11.94
C TRP A 41 -28.24 4.38 -13.44
N LYS A 42 -28.12 5.64 -13.86
CA LYS A 42 -28.02 6.04 -15.27
C LYS A 42 -26.85 5.35 -15.98
N SER A 43 -25.70 5.25 -15.31
CA SER A 43 -24.50 4.55 -15.81
C SER A 43 -24.67 3.02 -15.82
N GLN A 44 -25.19 2.45 -14.73
CA GLN A 44 -25.35 1.00 -14.59
C GLN A 44 -26.35 0.41 -15.58
N ASP A 45 -27.44 1.13 -15.86
CA ASP A 45 -28.49 0.72 -16.80
C ASP A 45 -28.32 1.31 -18.20
N LYS A 46 -27.25 2.09 -18.43
CA LYS A 46 -26.92 2.69 -19.73
C LYS A 46 -28.12 3.45 -20.33
N TRP A 47 -28.76 4.33 -19.57
CA TRP A 47 -29.96 5.05 -20.05
C TRP A 47 -29.72 5.94 -21.28
N ASP A 48 -28.45 6.30 -21.55
CA ASP A 48 -28.03 7.14 -22.68
C ASP A 48 -27.57 6.36 -23.93
N SER A 49 -27.58 5.03 -23.91
CA SER A 49 -27.25 4.29 -25.13
C SER A 49 -28.45 4.29 -26.07
N GLU A 50 -28.36 5.03 -27.18
CA GLU A 50 -29.16 4.78 -28.38
C GLU A 50 -28.83 3.34 -28.85
N ASP A 51 -29.82 2.45 -28.83
CA ASP A 51 -29.68 0.99 -28.67
C ASP A 51 -28.70 0.26 -29.66
N LEU A 52 -27.95 -0.75 -29.18
CA LEU A 52 -27.06 -1.72 -29.91
C LEU A 52 -25.66 -1.24 -30.43
N PRO A 53 -24.76 -2.19 -30.81
CA PRO A 53 -23.38 -2.27 -30.34
C PRO A 53 -22.45 -1.29 -31.08
N LYS A 54 -22.17 -0.14 -30.47
CA LYS A 54 -21.06 0.69 -30.93
C LYS A 54 -19.76 0.16 -30.33
N GLU A 55 -18.94 -0.37 -31.25
CA GLU A 55 -17.53 -0.74 -31.16
C GLU A 55 -16.85 -0.51 -29.81
N LYS A 56 -16.29 -1.59 -29.23
CA LYS A 56 -15.52 -1.55 -27.99
C LYS A 56 -14.32 -0.60 -28.12
N VAL A 57 -14.51 0.68 -27.82
CA VAL A 57 -13.42 1.48 -27.29
C VAL A 57 -13.21 0.97 -25.87
N LYS A 58 -12.27 0.03 -25.71
CA LYS A 58 -11.80 -0.46 -24.41
C LYS A 58 -11.18 0.72 -23.64
N SER A 59 -11.99 1.56 -23.01
CA SER A 59 -11.49 2.49 -21.99
C SER A 59 -11.09 1.64 -20.79
N LYS A 60 -9.80 1.35 -20.70
CA LYS A 60 -9.17 0.59 -19.63
C LYS A 60 -9.61 1.16 -18.27
N GLY A 61 -10.28 0.30 -17.50
CA GLY A 61 -9.88 -0.03 -16.13
C GLY A 61 -9.67 1.12 -15.13
N LYS A 62 -10.65 1.23 -14.24
CA LYS A 62 -10.53 1.36 -12.78
C LYS A 62 -9.85 2.62 -12.23
N ASN A 63 -10.64 3.37 -11.46
CA ASN A 63 -10.19 4.23 -10.36
C ASN A 63 -9.24 3.44 -9.44
N LYS A 64 -7.94 3.60 -9.66
CA LYS A 64 -6.89 3.40 -8.66
C LYS A 64 -6.35 4.80 -8.36
N PRO A 65 -6.06 5.18 -7.09
CA PRO A 65 -5.33 6.41 -6.85
C PRO A 65 -4.06 6.36 -7.69
N LYS A 66 -3.94 7.26 -8.65
CA LYS A 66 -2.75 7.35 -9.49
C LYS A 66 -1.61 7.60 -8.50
N GLY A 67 -0.69 6.63 -8.38
CA GLY A 67 0.61 6.92 -7.80
C GLY A 67 1.17 8.17 -8.47
N LYS A 68 2.06 8.89 -7.78
CA LYS A 68 2.70 10.10 -8.31
C LYS A 68 2.98 9.91 -9.80
N PRO A 69 2.45 10.78 -10.69
CA PRO A 69 2.67 10.62 -12.12
C PRO A 69 4.17 10.42 -12.34
N GLY A 70 4.50 9.41 -13.14
CA GLY A 70 5.89 9.18 -13.53
C GLY A 70 6.47 10.39 -14.26
N ALA A 71 7.68 10.24 -14.78
CA ALA A 71 8.30 11.27 -15.61
C ALA A 71 7.30 11.84 -16.64
N PRO A 72 7.25 13.17 -16.84
CA PRO A 72 6.41 13.80 -17.86
C PRO A 72 6.60 13.18 -19.23
N PHE A 73 5.53 13.13 -20.03
CA PHE A 73 5.60 12.67 -21.41
C PHE A 73 6.58 13.55 -22.20
N GLY A 74 7.57 12.95 -22.87
CA GLY A 74 8.65 13.68 -23.56
C GLY A 74 9.82 14.13 -22.66
N ASN A 75 9.94 13.60 -21.43
CA ASN A 75 11.11 13.85 -20.59
C ASN A 75 12.38 13.24 -21.21
N HIS A 76 13.36 14.09 -21.54
CA HIS A 76 14.66 13.70 -22.10
C HIS A 76 15.75 13.46 -21.04
N ASN A 77 15.48 13.67 -19.75
CA ASN A 77 16.47 13.53 -18.67
C ASN A 77 17.01 12.09 -18.50
N ALA A 78 16.31 11.10 -19.05
CA ALA A 78 16.76 9.70 -19.08
C ALA A 78 16.99 9.18 -20.51
N PHE A 79 17.08 10.07 -21.52
CA PHE A 79 17.17 9.70 -22.93
C PHE A 79 18.35 8.76 -23.25
N ALA A 80 19.47 8.88 -22.51
CA ALA A 80 20.64 8.01 -22.65
C ALA A 80 20.71 6.89 -21.60
N ASN A 81 19.79 6.85 -20.63
CA ASN A 81 19.72 5.77 -19.66
C ASN A 81 18.75 4.70 -20.16
N ARG A 82 19.24 3.47 -20.38
CA ARG A 82 18.42 2.32 -20.82
C ARG A 82 17.31 1.90 -19.85
N GLY A 83 17.15 2.61 -18.73
CA GLY A 83 16.18 2.31 -17.68
C GLY A 83 16.65 1.13 -16.83
N GLY A 84 16.57 1.29 -15.52
CA GLY A 84 16.98 0.27 -14.56
C GLY A 84 18.49 0.07 -14.44
N PRO A 85 18.94 -0.71 -13.44
CA PRO A 85 20.33 -1.11 -13.31
C PRO A 85 20.79 -1.95 -14.51
N PRO A 86 22.09 -1.98 -14.83
CA PRO A 86 22.61 -2.90 -15.83
C PRO A 86 22.26 -4.36 -15.48
N LEU A 87 22.14 -5.20 -16.50
CA LEU A 87 21.88 -6.63 -16.31
C LEU A 87 23.02 -7.23 -15.45
N GLY A 88 22.66 -7.94 -14.38
CA GLY A 88 23.64 -8.47 -13.42
C GLY A 88 24.08 -7.48 -12.33
N SER A 89 23.43 -6.31 -12.17
CA SER A 89 23.79 -5.41 -11.07
C SER A 89 23.51 -6.05 -9.70
N ALA A 90 24.50 -6.01 -8.81
CA ALA A 90 24.35 -6.42 -7.42
C ALA A 90 23.86 -5.28 -6.50
N ASN A 91 23.38 -4.16 -7.05
CA ASN A 91 23.01 -2.97 -6.24
C ASN A 91 21.87 -3.23 -5.23
N ALA A 92 21.04 -4.24 -5.48
CA ALA A 92 19.98 -4.68 -4.57
C ALA A 92 20.47 -5.68 -3.51
N LEU A 93 21.71 -6.17 -3.61
CA LEU A 93 22.31 -7.10 -2.65
C LEU A 93 22.54 -6.35 -1.32
N LYS A 94 21.74 -6.66 -0.30
CA LYS A 94 21.89 -6.10 1.06
C LYS A 94 22.75 -7.00 1.93
N HIS A 95 22.41 -8.28 1.90
CA HIS A 95 23.15 -9.37 2.48
C HIS A 95 23.00 -10.56 1.53
N GLY A 96 24.02 -11.42 1.45
CA GLY A 96 24.06 -12.58 0.54
C GLY A 96 22.90 -13.58 0.72
N GLY A 97 22.07 -13.43 1.76
CA GLY A 97 20.92 -14.33 2.01
C GLY A 97 19.85 -14.40 0.91
N TYR A 98 19.88 -13.54 -0.11
CA TYR A 98 19.00 -13.61 -1.28
C TYR A 98 19.74 -13.71 -2.62
N SER A 99 21.07 -13.90 -2.62
CA SER A 99 21.79 -14.23 -3.85
C SER A 99 21.57 -15.68 -4.23
N GLN A 100 21.52 -15.97 -5.53
CA GLN A 100 21.59 -17.35 -6.00
C GLN A 100 23.00 -17.87 -5.73
N VAL A 101 23.12 -18.83 -4.81
CA VAL A 101 24.36 -19.56 -4.56
C VAL A 101 24.28 -20.87 -5.35
N TYR A 102 25.24 -21.08 -6.24
CA TYR A 102 25.43 -22.33 -6.98
C TYR A 102 26.83 -22.90 -6.69
N TRP A 103 27.03 -24.20 -6.90
CA TRP A 103 28.29 -24.89 -6.57
C TRP A 103 29.53 -24.28 -7.26
N ASP A 104 29.35 -23.67 -8.43
CA ASP A 104 30.38 -22.97 -9.20
C ASP A 104 30.74 -21.58 -8.63
N THR A 105 29.90 -21.03 -7.74
CA THR A 105 30.10 -19.72 -7.12
C THR A 105 30.73 -19.80 -5.72
N ILE A 106 30.89 -21.00 -5.17
CA ILE A 106 31.48 -21.25 -3.85
C ILE A 106 33.00 -21.13 -3.98
N ASP A 107 33.62 -20.29 -3.17
CA ASP A 107 35.07 -20.16 -3.16
C ASP A 107 35.75 -21.32 -2.41
N GLU A 108 37.07 -21.47 -2.56
CA GLU A 108 37.82 -22.57 -1.94
C GLU A 108 37.74 -22.55 -0.40
N ALA A 109 37.60 -21.36 0.21
CA ALA A 109 37.52 -21.21 1.65
C ALA A 109 36.14 -21.62 2.19
N GLU A 110 35.06 -21.23 1.51
CA GLU A 110 33.70 -21.66 1.78
C GLU A 110 33.56 -23.17 1.58
N TRP A 111 34.21 -23.73 0.56
CA TRP A 111 34.22 -25.18 0.34
C TRP A 111 34.94 -25.92 1.46
N ALA A 112 36.10 -25.43 1.91
CA ALA A 112 36.81 -26.00 3.06
C ALA A 112 35.97 -25.94 4.34
N MET A 113 35.21 -24.86 4.56
CA MET A 113 34.28 -24.77 5.70
C MET A 113 33.14 -25.78 5.61
N ILE A 114 32.61 -26.04 4.42
CA ILE A 114 31.57 -27.07 4.21
C ILE A 114 32.13 -28.47 4.49
N GLN A 115 33.37 -28.76 4.08
CA GLN A 115 34.01 -30.06 4.31
C GLN A 115 34.40 -30.31 5.77
N ASP A 116 34.76 -29.26 6.51
CA ASP A 116 35.09 -29.34 7.94
C ASP A 116 33.84 -29.41 8.83
N MET A 117 32.65 -29.27 8.24
CA MET A 117 31.38 -29.34 8.97
C MET A 117 31.18 -30.77 9.53
N PRO A 118 30.87 -30.92 10.83
CA PRO A 118 30.52 -32.23 11.38
C PRO A 118 29.27 -32.79 10.70
N GLU A 119 29.27 -34.09 10.39
CA GLU A 119 28.15 -34.77 9.71
C GLU A 119 27.01 -35.18 10.67
N ASP A 120 27.22 -35.08 11.98
CA ASP A 120 26.21 -35.48 12.97
C ASP A 120 25.10 -34.42 13.09
N GLU A 121 23.97 -34.72 12.45
CA GLU A 121 22.81 -33.82 12.37
C GLU A 121 22.27 -33.44 13.76
N GLU A 122 22.30 -34.35 14.73
CA GLU A 122 21.73 -34.10 16.06
C GLU A 122 22.53 -33.04 16.81
N THR A 123 23.87 -33.15 16.83
CA THR A 123 24.72 -32.12 17.44
C THR A 123 24.62 -30.79 16.72
N MET A 124 24.58 -30.78 15.38
CA MET A 124 24.38 -29.54 14.60
C MET A 124 23.08 -28.83 14.98
N LEU A 125 21.97 -29.57 15.07
CA LEU A 125 20.67 -29.02 15.44
C LEU A 125 20.68 -28.49 16.87
N LEU A 126 21.28 -29.23 17.81
CA LEU A 126 21.41 -28.79 19.20
C LEU A 126 22.21 -27.50 19.32
N ASP A 127 23.32 -27.37 18.60
CA ASP A 127 24.14 -26.17 18.61
C ASP A 127 23.46 -24.97 17.96
N GLN A 128 22.70 -25.21 16.88
CA GLN A 128 21.87 -24.18 16.26
C GLN A 128 20.77 -23.69 17.22
N ILE A 129 20.10 -24.58 17.95
CA ILE A 129 19.09 -24.23 18.96
C ILE A 129 19.71 -23.41 20.09
N LYS A 130 20.89 -23.80 20.60
CA LYS A 130 21.62 -23.03 21.62
C LYS A 130 21.95 -21.62 21.12
N LEU A 131 22.49 -21.51 19.90
CA LEU A 131 22.84 -20.23 19.29
C LEU A 131 21.62 -19.33 19.12
N PHE A 132 20.50 -19.88 18.65
CA PHE A 132 19.24 -19.14 18.49
C PHE A 132 18.69 -18.67 19.82
N SER A 133 18.73 -19.49 20.87
CA SER A 133 18.32 -19.11 22.22
C SER A 133 19.10 -17.89 22.73
N VAL A 134 20.42 -17.85 22.50
CA VAL A 134 21.27 -16.69 22.88
C VAL A 134 20.93 -15.46 22.04
N ARG A 135 20.70 -15.63 20.72
CA ARG A 135 20.32 -14.54 19.82
C ARG A 135 18.97 -13.93 20.22
N GLU A 136 17.97 -14.77 20.51
CA GLU A 136 16.66 -14.34 20.99
C GLU A 136 16.77 -13.52 22.28
N ARG A 137 17.56 -13.99 23.25
CA ARG A 137 17.84 -13.22 24.47
C ARG A 137 18.46 -11.85 24.16
N ARG A 138 19.43 -11.77 23.24
CA ARG A 138 20.04 -10.49 22.86
C ARG A 138 19.05 -9.55 22.18
N ILE A 139 18.20 -10.07 21.30
CA ILE A 139 17.12 -9.30 20.65
C ILE A 139 16.14 -8.78 21.70
N MET A 140 15.70 -9.63 22.63
CA MET A 140 14.81 -9.23 23.74
C MET A 140 15.44 -8.13 24.60
N GLN A 141 16.72 -8.26 24.95
CA GLN A 141 17.46 -7.22 25.68
C GLN A 141 17.58 -5.91 24.88
N ALA A 142 17.75 -5.98 23.57
CA ALA A 142 17.79 -4.79 22.72
C ALA A 142 16.43 -4.10 22.65
N ILE A 143 15.33 -4.87 22.53
CA ILE A 143 13.96 -4.36 22.56
C ILE A 143 13.68 -3.68 23.90
N GLU A 144 14.04 -4.30 25.02
CA GLU A 144 13.86 -3.74 26.37
C GLU A 144 14.56 -2.38 26.52
N LYS A 145 15.82 -2.28 26.04
CA LYS A 145 16.58 -1.03 26.04
C LYS A 145 15.94 0.08 25.21
N VAL A 146 15.23 -0.27 24.13
CA VAL A 146 14.51 0.72 23.29
C VAL A 146 13.22 1.15 23.98
N LYS A 147 12.42 0.20 24.49
CA LYS A 147 11.20 0.49 25.26
C LYS A 147 11.47 1.38 26.47
N GLY A 148 12.50 1.08 27.25
CA GLY A 148 12.89 1.89 28.41
C GLY A 148 13.42 3.29 28.06
N LYS A 149 13.81 3.55 26.80
CA LYS A 149 14.17 4.90 26.33
C LYS A 149 12.94 5.70 25.93
N ASP A 150 11.97 5.07 25.26
CA ASP A 150 10.70 5.70 24.91
C ASP A 150 9.92 6.10 26.18
N GLU A 151 9.92 5.26 27.22
CA GLU A 151 9.27 5.55 28.50
C GLU A 151 9.95 6.67 29.32
N GLN A 152 11.26 6.86 29.16
CA GLN A 152 11.97 8.00 29.77
C GLN A 152 11.70 9.32 29.03
N LEU A 153 11.53 9.26 27.70
CA LEU A 153 11.14 10.41 26.88
C LEU A 153 9.71 10.88 27.20
N THR A 154 8.76 9.96 27.39
CA THR A 154 7.38 10.33 27.75
C THR A 154 7.28 10.94 29.16
N ASN A 155 8.04 10.42 30.14
CA ASN A 155 8.04 10.93 31.51
C ASN A 155 8.74 12.29 31.68
N THR A 156 9.67 12.64 30.78
CA THR A 156 10.36 13.95 30.81
C THR A 156 9.47 15.07 30.27
N THR A 157 8.67 14.79 29.24
CA THR A 157 7.72 15.76 28.66
C THR A 157 6.61 16.15 29.63
N VAL A 158 6.15 15.23 30.49
CA VAL A 158 5.06 15.51 31.44
C VAL A 158 5.51 16.36 32.65
N LYS A 159 6.80 16.39 33.00
CA LYS A 159 7.31 17.12 34.19
C LYS A 159 7.64 18.60 33.97
N THR A 160 7.51 19.13 32.74
CA THR A 160 7.89 20.53 32.44
C THR A 160 6.74 21.54 32.48
N GLU A 161 5.49 21.10 32.67
CA GLU A 161 4.32 21.99 32.67
C GLU A 161 3.71 22.21 34.07
N VAL A 162 4.51 22.49 35.10
CA VAL A 162 3.98 23.18 36.30
C VAL A 162 5.06 24.10 36.88
N ARG A 163 5.13 25.35 36.40
CA ARG A 163 5.61 26.48 37.20
C ARG A 163 4.61 27.62 37.07
N ILE A 164 4.29 28.15 38.24
CA ILE A 164 3.17 28.99 38.61
C ILE A 164 3.54 30.44 38.29
N ASP A 165 2.75 31.11 37.45
CA ASP A 165 2.73 32.58 37.38
C ASP A 165 1.56 33.07 38.23
N ASN A 166 1.83 33.43 39.47
CA ASN A 166 0.92 34.23 40.27
C ASN A 166 1.75 35.29 40.99
N ASP A 167 1.86 36.46 40.35
CA ASP A 167 2.02 37.76 41.01
C ASP A 167 1.78 38.89 39.99
N SER A 168 0.53 39.36 39.94
CA SER A 168 0.19 40.70 39.48
C SER A 168 -0.96 41.26 40.32
N ASN A 169 -0.60 41.78 41.49
CA ASN A 169 -1.33 42.73 42.32
C ASN A 169 -0.22 43.59 42.96
N GLU A 170 -0.13 44.91 42.85
CA GLU A 170 -1.13 45.96 43.02
C GLU A 170 -0.73 47.22 42.23
N ALA A 171 -1.76 48.02 41.90
CA ALA A 171 -1.68 49.44 41.60
C ALA A 171 -1.74 50.27 42.89
#